data_AF-A0A6I9N783-F1
#
_entry.id   AF-A0A6I9N783-F1
#
_cell.length_a   1.000
_cell.length_b   1.000
_cell.length_c   1.000
_cell.angle_alpha   90.00
_cell.angle_beta   90.00
_cell.angle_gamma   90.00
#
_symmetry.space_group_name_H-M   'P 1'
#
loop_
_entity.id
_entity.type
_entity.pdbx_description
1 polymer ?
#
loop_
_entity_poly.entity_id
_entity_poly.type
_entity_poly.pdbx_seq_one_letter_code
_entity_poly.pdbx_strand_id
1 'polypeptide(L)'
;DVPTTQRKLQGGVRYIVNFAPELREMISEAYHLELQDHALPDLAKIIALQEDKFIRYVNDLRKMINRYHSVMDSLSDAQSIMLEQHITAVEEEMQFGCKRLNWTSLGINGFIKRGSQSVSKFESVVNQIQMNEKEIESKLQVIGMASLLKFSVPDNDLPGVKDFFERIERDQTKTVNLLSRMYADIGPLITKTEHLLLGTSSGNAKCMAGYYKYWERKVLDSLTKMVLRNLQSFNVVLMGSTALFQIDAILPAPKIVTQPQSKEIYLLMKKCLKDCIESTK
;
A
#
# COMPACT_ATOMS: atom_id res chain seq x y z
N ASP A 1 -22.79 -22.49 17.67
CA ASP A 1 -23.27 -22.55 16.28
C ASP A 1 -23.73 -21.19 15.79
N VAL A 2 -22.84 -20.52 15.06
CA VAL A 2 -23.15 -19.29 14.32
C VAL A 2 -23.03 -19.67 12.84
N PRO A 3 -24.04 -19.43 12.00
CA PRO A 3 -23.98 -19.87 10.61
C PRO A 3 -22.89 -19.07 9.91
N THR A 4 -21.86 -19.80 9.50
CA THR A 4 -20.81 -19.34 8.61
C THR A 4 -21.44 -19.14 7.24
N THR A 5 -21.98 -17.95 6.97
CA THR A 5 -22.27 -17.55 5.60
C THR A 5 -20.91 -17.30 4.95
N GLN A 6 -20.34 -18.36 4.39
CA GLN A 6 -19.29 -18.26 3.39
C GLN A 6 -19.89 -17.48 2.21
N ARG A 7 -19.78 -16.14 2.27
CA ARG A 7 -19.90 -15.28 1.10
C ARG A 7 -18.76 -15.75 0.20
N LYS A 8 -19.07 -16.63 -0.75
CA LYS A 8 -18.16 -17.13 -1.78
C LYS A 8 -17.31 -15.95 -2.25
N LEU A 9 -16.00 -16.17 -2.36
CA LEU A 9 -15.00 -15.31 -2.99
C LEU A 9 -15.36 -14.99 -4.46
N GLN A 10 -16.47 -14.31 -4.68
CA GLN A 10 -16.99 -13.92 -5.97
C GLN A 10 -16.98 -12.40 -6.02
N GLY A 11 -16.36 -11.87 -7.07
CA GLY A 11 -16.21 -10.43 -7.31
C GLY A 11 -17.47 -9.66 -6.94
N GLY A 12 -17.28 -8.52 -6.30
CA GLY A 12 -18.34 -7.70 -5.70
C GLY A 12 -19.53 -7.49 -6.63
N VAL A 13 -20.70 -7.22 -6.01
CA VAL A 13 -21.96 -7.04 -6.74
C VAL A 13 -21.79 -5.95 -7.80
N ARG A 14 -21.97 -6.35 -9.08
CA ARG A 14 -21.95 -5.41 -10.19
C ARG A 14 -23.33 -4.77 -10.34
N TYR A 15 -23.33 -3.49 -10.65
CA TYR A 15 -24.52 -2.67 -10.82
C TYR A 15 -24.52 -2.11 -12.23
N ILE A 16 -25.69 -2.04 -12.86
CA ILE A 16 -25.84 -1.45 -14.19
C ILE A 16 -27.00 -0.46 -14.17
N VAL A 17 -26.88 0.62 -14.93
CA VAL A 17 -27.99 1.56 -15.13
C VAL A 17 -28.94 0.94 -16.13
N ASN A 18 -30.14 0.58 -15.68
CA ASN A 18 -31.19 0.02 -16.52
C ASN A 18 -31.95 1.11 -17.30
N PHE A 19 -31.27 1.69 -18.29
CA PHE A 19 -31.87 2.62 -19.24
C PHE A 19 -31.64 2.09 -20.66
N ALA A 20 -32.71 1.57 -21.25
CA ALA A 20 -32.68 0.96 -22.57
C ALA A 20 -32.32 2.02 -23.63
N PRO A 21 -31.39 1.76 -24.55
CA PRO A 21 -31.00 2.72 -25.59
C PRO A 21 -32.19 3.12 -26.47
N GLU A 22 -33.14 2.22 -26.69
CA GLU A 22 -34.36 2.45 -27.45
C GLU A 22 -35.24 3.52 -26.79
N LEU A 23 -35.25 3.61 -25.45
CA LEU A 23 -35.94 4.70 -24.73
C LEU A 23 -35.29 6.04 -25.00
N ARG A 24 -33.96 6.08 -25.15
CA ARG A 24 -33.28 7.32 -25.50
C ARG A 24 -33.65 7.77 -26.92
N GLU A 25 -33.67 6.82 -27.86
CA GLU A 25 -34.02 7.08 -29.26
C GLU A 25 -35.47 7.57 -29.37
N MET A 26 -36.41 6.89 -28.72
CA MET A 26 -37.83 7.30 -28.70
C MET A 26 -38.05 8.68 -28.09
N ILE A 27 -37.32 9.03 -27.02
CA ILE A 27 -37.44 10.35 -26.38
C ILE A 27 -36.88 11.45 -27.30
N SER A 28 -35.73 11.21 -27.92
CA SER A 28 -35.11 12.15 -28.86
C SER A 28 -35.95 12.33 -30.13
N GLU A 29 -36.51 11.23 -30.66
CA GLU A 29 -37.43 11.26 -31.80
C GLU A 29 -38.70 12.06 -31.47
N ALA A 30 -39.33 11.81 -30.31
CA ALA A 30 -40.49 12.56 -29.85
C ALA A 30 -40.18 14.07 -29.70
N TYR A 31 -39.01 14.42 -29.18
CA TYR A 31 -38.58 15.83 -29.08
C TYR A 31 -38.45 16.49 -30.45
N HIS A 32 -37.85 15.80 -31.44
CA HIS A 32 -37.71 16.32 -32.80
C HIS A 32 -39.04 16.41 -33.55
N LEU A 33 -39.96 15.47 -33.34
CA LEU A 33 -41.31 15.49 -33.93
C LEU A 33 -42.17 16.62 -33.35
N GLU A 34 -42.01 16.94 -32.07
CA GLU A 34 -42.67 18.08 -31.43
C GLU A 34 -42.18 19.41 -32.04
N LEU A 35 -40.88 19.54 -32.30
CA LEU A 35 -40.29 20.70 -33.00
C LEU A 35 -40.81 20.87 -34.44
N GLN A 36 -41.31 19.80 -35.06
CA GLN A 36 -41.85 19.79 -36.42
C GLN A 36 -43.39 19.90 -36.46
N ASP A 37 -44.04 20.30 -35.36
CA ASP A 37 -45.51 20.43 -35.23
C ASP A 37 -46.30 19.15 -35.56
N HIS A 38 -45.69 17.96 -35.41
CA HIS A 38 -46.40 16.70 -35.62
C HIS A 38 -47.29 16.35 -34.41
N ALA A 39 -48.42 15.69 -34.67
CA ALA A 39 -49.37 15.30 -33.64
C ALA A 39 -48.84 14.12 -32.80
N LEU A 40 -48.17 14.43 -31.70
CA LEU A 40 -47.73 13.45 -30.71
C LEU A 40 -48.78 13.20 -29.63
N PRO A 41 -48.90 11.95 -29.11
CA PRO A 41 -49.66 11.68 -27.89
C PRO A 41 -49.16 12.54 -26.73
N ASP A 42 -50.07 13.02 -25.87
CA ASP A 42 -49.72 13.91 -24.74
C ASP A 42 -48.65 13.31 -23.82
N LEU A 43 -48.66 11.99 -23.65
CA LEU A 43 -47.65 11.27 -22.88
C LEU A 43 -46.24 11.39 -23.49
N ALA A 44 -46.12 11.34 -24.81
CA ALA A 44 -44.84 11.45 -25.51
C ALA A 44 -44.27 12.88 -25.40
N LYS A 45 -45.13 13.91 -25.49
CA LYS A 45 -44.73 15.31 -25.28
C LYS A 45 -44.19 15.55 -23.87
N ILE A 46 -44.88 15.06 -22.84
CA ILE A 46 -44.45 15.22 -21.44
C ILE A 46 -43.09 14.54 -21.19
N ILE A 47 -42.85 13.38 -21.80
CA ILE A 47 -41.59 12.65 -21.64
C ILE A 47 -40.47 13.33 -22.45
N ALA A 48 -40.74 13.81 -23.67
CA ALA A 48 -39.80 14.55 -24.50
C ALA A 48 -39.28 15.82 -23.79
N LEU A 49 -40.17 16.57 -23.14
CA LEU A 49 -39.81 17.74 -22.33
C LEU A 49 -38.91 17.42 -21.13
N GLN A 50 -38.80 16.14 -20.73
CA GLN A 50 -37.97 15.68 -19.62
C GLN A 50 -36.68 15.00 -20.08
N GLU A 51 -36.36 15.00 -21.38
CA GLU A 51 -35.18 14.34 -21.96
C GLU A 51 -33.88 14.71 -21.24
N ASP A 52 -33.60 16.01 -21.14
CA ASP A 52 -32.40 16.53 -20.47
C ASP A 52 -32.25 16.03 -19.03
N LYS A 53 -33.37 15.90 -18.33
CA LYS A 53 -33.40 15.42 -16.95
C LYS A 53 -33.05 13.93 -16.88
N PHE A 54 -33.61 13.11 -17.77
CA PHE A 54 -33.28 11.69 -17.83
C PHE A 54 -31.82 11.45 -18.22
N ILE A 55 -31.33 12.16 -19.24
CA ILE A 55 -29.92 12.07 -19.68
C ILE A 55 -28.97 12.41 -18.52
N ARG A 56 -29.24 13.48 -17.78
CA ARG A 56 -28.45 13.85 -16.59
C ARG A 56 -28.46 12.75 -15.54
N TYR A 57 -29.63 12.18 -15.20
CA TYR A 57 -29.72 11.08 -14.25
C TYR A 57 -28.95 9.85 -14.70
N VAL A 58 -29.07 9.45 -15.97
CA VAL A 58 -28.33 8.30 -16.52
C VAL A 58 -26.83 8.54 -16.42
N ASN A 59 -26.36 9.73 -16.79
CA ASN A 59 -24.93 10.07 -16.73
C ASN A 59 -24.40 10.08 -15.30
N ASP A 60 -25.11 10.69 -14.36
CA ASP A 60 -24.70 10.76 -12.96
C ASP A 60 -24.71 9.37 -12.29
N LEU A 61 -25.73 8.54 -12.58
CA LEU A 61 -25.80 7.16 -12.11
C LEU A 61 -24.65 6.31 -12.67
N ARG A 62 -24.35 6.44 -13.98
CA ARG A 62 -23.22 5.75 -14.60
C ARG A 62 -21.90 6.18 -13.96
N LYS A 63 -21.70 7.48 -13.75
CA LYS A 63 -20.49 8.01 -13.10
C LYS A 63 -20.33 7.46 -11.68
N MET A 64 -21.41 7.44 -10.90
CA MET A 64 -21.42 6.90 -9.54
C MET A 64 -21.08 5.39 -9.53
N ILE A 65 -21.72 4.60 -10.38
CA ILE A 65 -21.49 3.15 -10.48
C ILE A 65 -20.07 2.83 -10.95
N ASN A 66 -19.58 3.54 -11.98
CA ASN A 66 -18.23 3.34 -12.49
C ASN A 66 -17.16 3.64 -11.43
N ARG A 67 -17.36 4.69 -10.61
CA ARG A 67 -16.46 4.98 -9.49
C ARG A 67 -16.48 3.85 -8.47
N TYR A 68 -17.65 3.35 -8.08
CA TYR A 68 -17.75 2.22 -7.16
C TYR A 68 -17.03 0.97 -7.72
N HIS A 69 -17.27 0.63 -8.99
CA HIS A 69 -16.60 -0.50 -9.64
C HIS A 69 -15.09 -0.33 -9.70
N SER A 70 -14.60 0.85 -10.07
CA SER A 70 -13.17 1.13 -10.11
C SER A 70 -12.51 0.95 -8.73
N VAL A 71 -13.20 1.35 -7.66
CA VAL A 71 -12.69 1.15 -6.29
C VAL A 71 -12.69 -0.34 -5.96
N MET A 72 -13.77 -1.06 -6.21
CA MET A 72 -13.87 -2.51 -5.95
C MET A 72 -12.81 -3.32 -6.72
N ASP A 73 -12.56 -2.96 -7.97
CA ASP A 73 -11.58 -3.63 -8.84
C ASP A 73 -10.12 -3.38 -8.40
N SER A 74 -9.88 -2.34 -7.59
CA SER A 74 -8.56 -2.02 -7.04
C SER A 74 -8.23 -2.77 -5.74
N LEU A 75 -9.22 -3.42 -5.12
CA LEU A 75 -9.05 -4.07 -3.82
C LEU A 75 -8.44 -5.47 -3.97
N SER A 76 -7.48 -5.77 -3.09
CA SER A 76 -7.06 -7.15 -2.85
C SER A 76 -8.09 -7.92 -2.00
N ASP A 77 -7.98 -9.25 -1.97
CA ASP A 77 -8.84 -10.10 -1.14
C ASP A 77 -8.78 -9.71 0.35
N ALA A 78 -7.58 -9.40 0.85
CA ALA A 78 -7.38 -9.00 2.24
C ALA A 78 -8.04 -7.63 2.54
N GLN A 79 -7.93 -6.67 1.60
CA GLN A 79 -8.58 -5.37 1.73
C GLN A 79 -10.11 -5.50 1.65
N SER A 80 -10.63 -6.40 0.79
CA SER A 80 -12.07 -6.65 0.67
C SER A 80 -12.67 -7.20 1.97
N ILE A 81 -11.98 -8.10 2.65
CA ILE A 81 -12.38 -8.63 3.96
C ILE A 81 -12.38 -7.51 5.02
N MET A 82 -11.29 -6.73 5.07
CA MET A 82 -11.14 -5.66 6.05
C MET A 82 -12.14 -4.51 5.86
N LEU A 83 -12.55 -4.24 4.61
CA LEU A 83 -13.50 -3.18 4.24
C LEU A 83 -14.96 -3.64 4.18
N GLU A 84 -15.28 -4.87 4.59
CA GLU A 84 -16.61 -5.48 4.42
C GLU A 84 -17.76 -4.59 4.94
N GLN A 85 -17.57 -3.94 6.10
CA GLN A 85 -18.57 -3.03 6.68
C GLN A 85 -18.82 -1.80 5.79
N HIS A 86 -17.75 -1.23 5.23
CA HIS A 86 -17.86 -0.07 4.32
C HIS A 86 -18.46 -0.47 2.97
N ILE A 87 -18.10 -1.64 2.45
CA ILE A 87 -18.67 -2.18 1.20
C ILE A 87 -20.18 -2.39 1.39
N THR A 88 -20.58 -3.02 2.49
CA THR A 88 -21.98 -3.30 2.80
C THR A 88 -22.80 -2.01 2.92
N ALA A 89 -22.26 -0.97 3.56
CA ALA A 89 -22.93 0.34 3.66
C ALA A 89 -23.19 0.99 2.29
N VAL A 90 -22.25 0.85 1.34
CA VAL A 90 -22.46 1.33 -0.04
C VAL A 90 -23.48 0.45 -0.76
N GLU A 91 -23.39 -0.87 -0.63
CA GLU A 91 -24.33 -1.83 -1.23
C GLU A 91 -25.77 -1.62 -0.75
N GLU A 92 -25.98 -1.32 0.53
CA GLU A 92 -27.31 -1.02 1.09
C GLU A 92 -27.95 0.23 0.46
N GLU A 93 -27.17 1.31 0.30
CA GLU A 93 -27.62 2.50 -0.42
C GLU A 93 -27.95 2.17 -1.87
N MET A 94 -27.11 1.40 -2.58
CA MET A 94 -27.37 0.99 -3.96
C MET A 94 -28.63 0.12 -4.08
N GLN A 95 -28.84 -0.80 -3.15
CA GLN A 95 -30.02 -1.67 -3.08
C GLN A 95 -31.31 -0.88 -2.85
N PHE A 96 -31.26 0.20 -2.07
CA PHE A 96 -32.39 1.12 -1.94
C PHE A 96 -32.78 1.68 -3.31
N GLY A 97 -31.81 2.14 -4.10
CA GLY A 97 -32.03 2.61 -5.47
C GLY A 97 -32.63 1.54 -6.38
N CYS A 98 -32.09 0.32 -6.36
CA CYS A 98 -32.56 -0.78 -7.20
C CYS A 98 -33.99 -1.24 -6.88
N LYS A 99 -34.40 -1.22 -5.61
CA LYS A 99 -35.70 -1.78 -5.17
C LYS A 99 -36.82 -0.75 -5.07
N ARG A 100 -36.49 0.51 -4.78
CA ARG A 100 -37.49 1.54 -4.41
C ARG A 100 -37.66 2.64 -5.44
N LEU A 101 -36.74 2.77 -6.41
CA LEU A 101 -36.77 3.85 -7.38
C LEU A 101 -37.00 3.33 -8.80
N ASN A 102 -37.74 4.12 -9.56
CA ASN A 102 -37.94 4.00 -11.00
C ASN A 102 -37.73 5.38 -11.64
N TRP A 103 -37.71 5.46 -12.97
CA TRP A 103 -37.45 6.70 -13.70
C TRP A 103 -38.46 7.83 -13.41
N THR A 104 -39.69 7.50 -13.00
CA THR A 104 -40.71 8.50 -12.64
C THR A 104 -40.60 9.00 -11.20
N SER A 105 -39.67 8.45 -10.40
CA SER A 105 -39.52 8.81 -8.99
C SER A 105 -38.95 10.22 -8.82
N LEU A 106 -39.60 11.06 -8.01
CA LEU A 106 -39.10 12.40 -7.67
C LEU A 106 -37.78 12.37 -6.86
N GLY A 107 -37.50 11.24 -6.20
CA GLY A 107 -36.34 11.06 -5.31
C GLY A 107 -35.01 10.69 -5.99
N ILE A 108 -34.96 10.51 -7.32
CA ILE A 108 -33.74 10.03 -8.03
C ILE A 108 -32.54 10.95 -7.77
N ASN A 109 -32.73 12.27 -7.86
CA ASN A 109 -31.64 13.22 -7.61
C ASN A 109 -31.11 13.12 -6.18
N GLY A 110 -32.00 12.98 -5.19
CA GLY A 110 -31.62 12.78 -3.80
C GLY A 110 -30.84 11.49 -3.59
N PHE A 111 -31.25 10.41 -4.26
CA PHE A 111 -30.53 9.14 -4.26
C PHE A 111 -29.15 9.26 -4.90
N ILE A 112 -29.04 9.83 -6.10
CA ILE A 112 -27.76 10.05 -6.79
C ILE A 112 -26.78 10.81 -5.88
N LYS A 113 -27.25 11.87 -5.22
CA LYS A 113 -26.42 12.65 -4.29
C LYS A 113 -25.94 11.82 -3.10
N ARG A 114 -26.83 11.09 -2.43
CA ARG A 114 -26.47 10.24 -1.28
C ARG A 114 -25.56 9.08 -1.67
N GLY A 115 -25.89 8.37 -2.75
CA GLY A 115 -25.07 7.28 -3.28
C GLY A 115 -23.69 7.77 -3.71
N SER A 116 -23.62 8.89 -4.43
CA SER A 116 -22.33 9.49 -4.83
C SER A 116 -21.50 9.91 -3.62
N GLN A 117 -22.13 10.44 -2.57
CA GLN A 117 -21.45 10.79 -1.33
C GLN A 117 -20.94 9.53 -0.60
N SER A 118 -21.74 8.46 -0.54
CA SER A 118 -21.37 7.18 0.06
C SER A 118 -20.17 6.56 -0.66
N VAL A 119 -20.20 6.50 -2.00
CA VAL A 119 -19.09 6.04 -2.84
C VAL A 119 -17.85 6.93 -2.64
N SER A 120 -18.01 8.25 -2.56
CA SER A 120 -16.87 9.15 -2.35
C SER A 120 -16.20 8.97 -0.98
N LYS A 121 -16.98 8.69 0.07
CA LYS A 121 -16.44 8.36 1.39
C LYS A 121 -15.66 7.05 1.35
N PHE A 122 -16.22 6.03 0.72
CA PHE A 122 -15.56 4.73 0.56
C PHE A 122 -14.25 4.85 -0.24
N GLU A 123 -14.27 5.56 -1.37
CA GLU A 123 -13.09 5.85 -2.18
C GLU A 123 -12.00 6.58 -1.38
N SER A 124 -12.38 7.58 -0.58
CA SER A 124 -11.46 8.31 0.29
C SER A 124 -10.76 7.39 1.30
N VAL A 125 -11.52 6.48 1.94
CA VAL A 125 -10.97 5.48 2.86
C VAL A 125 -9.96 4.58 2.13
N VAL A 126 -10.33 4.01 0.99
CA VAL A 126 -9.44 3.13 0.21
C VAL A 126 -8.16 3.86 -0.21
N ASN A 127 -8.28 5.10 -0.68
CA ASN A 127 -7.12 5.91 -1.07
C ASN A 127 -6.17 6.16 0.11
N GLN A 128 -6.70 6.46 1.30
CA GLN A 128 -5.88 6.65 2.49
C GLN A 128 -5.14 5.37 2.91
N ILE A 129 -5.80 4.22 2.81
CA ILE A 129 -5.17 2.92 3.06
C ILE A 129 -4.00 2.72 2.10
N GLN A 130 -4.24 2.87 0.79
CA GLN A 130 -3.19 2.71 -0.22
C GLN A 130 -2.03 3.69 -0.04
N MET A 131 -2.30 4.91 0.43
CA MET A 131 -1.24 5.87 0.76
C MET A 131 -0.38 5.40 1.94
N ASN A 132 -1.01 4.93 3.02
CA ASN A 132 -0.27 4.37 4.16
C ASN A 132 0.54 3.14 3.72
N GLU A 133 -0.03 2.24 2.91
CA GLU A 133 0.67 1.06 2.38
C GLU A 133 1.90 1.44 1.55
N LYS A 134 1.79 2.46 0.68
CA LYS A 134 2.92 2.99 -0.09
C LYS A 134 4.00 3.60 0.80
N GLU A 135 3.61 4.28 1.87
CA GLU A 135 4.55 4.86 2.83
C GLU A 135 5.33 3.77 3.56
N ILE A 136 4.63 2.72 4.04
CA ILE A 136 5.28 1.55 4.66
C ILE A 136 6.24 0.89 3.66
N GLU A 137 5.81 0.70 2.41
CA GLU A 137 6.65 0.11 1.35
C GLU A 137 7.92 0.93 1.13
N SER A 138 7.81 2.24 1.00
CA SER A 138 8.97 3.14 0.83
C SER A 138 9.97 2.99 1.98
N LYS A 139 9.47 2.94 3.23
CA LYS A 139 10.32 2.73 4.41
C LYS A 139 11.00 1.35 4.38
N LEU A 140 10.27 0.30 4.04
CA LEU A 140 10.80 -1.06 3.93
C LEU A 140 11.83 -1.21 2.81
N GLN A 141 11.66 -0.52 1.69
CA GLN A 141 12.65 -0.50 0.60
C GLN A 141 13.98 0.10 1.09
N VAL A 142 13.94 1.21 1.83
CA VAL A 142 15.16 1.81 2.41
C VAL A 142 15.80 0.87 3.42
N ILE A 143 15.02 0.23 4.30
CA ILE A 143 15.52 -0.76 5.27
C ILE A 143 16.17 -1.94 4.54
N GLY A 144 15.45 -2.56 3.61
CA GLY A 144 15.95 -3.68 2.81
C GLY A 144 17.22 -3.33 2.03
N MET A 145 17.32 -2.08 1.58
CA MET A 145 18.45 -1.56 0.80
C MET A 145 19.54 -0.87 1.63
N ALA A 146 19.52 -0.96 2.96
CA ALA A 146 20.54 -0.34 3.80
C ALA A 146 21.86 -1.14 3.89
N SER A 147 22.99 -0.43 3.75
CA SER A 147 24.33 -1.01 3.94
C SER A 147 24.79 -0.72 5.37
N LEU A 148 24.81 -1.75 6.20
CA LEU A 148 25.31 -1.73 7.59
C LEU A 148 26.84 -1.79 7.62
N LEU A 149 27.44 -2.53 6.70
CA LEU A 149 28.88 -2.62 6.55
C LEU A 149 29.31 -1.75 5.37
N LYS A 150 29.94 -0.61 5.67
CA LYS A 150 30.43 0.33 4.65
C LYS A 150 31.95 0.27 4.58
N PHE A 151 32.45 -0.11 3.42
CA PHE A 151 33.87 -0.18 3.11
C PHE A 151 34.25 1.06 2.33
N SER A 152 34.76 2.08 3.03
CA SER A 152 35.31 3.25 2.35
C SER A 152 36.68 2.90 1.78
N VAL A 153 36.83 3.04 0.46
CA VAL A 153 38.14 3.00 -0.18
C VAL A 153 38.85 4.31 0.16
N PRO A 154 40.02 4.29 0.81
CA PRO A 154 40.74 5.52 1.11
C PRO A 154 41.35 6.13 -0.16
N ASP A 155 41.29 7.46 -0.27
CA ASP A 155 41.80 8.22 -1.44
C ASP A 155 43.34 8.25 -1.52
N ASN A 156 44.07 8.12 -0.41
CA ASN A 156 45.55 8.15 -0.40
C ASN A 156 46.22 7.25 0.67
N ASP A 157 45.75 7.26 1.93
CA ASP A 157 46.34 6.46 3.02
C ASP A 157 45.38 5.40 3.57
N LEU A 158 45.84 4.14 3.64
CA LEU A 158 45.07 3.05 4.24
C LEU A 158 45.00 3.23 5.77
N PRO A 159 43.80 3.12 6.39
CA PRO A 159 43.69 3.20 7.83
C PRO A 159 44.35 1.98 8.50
N GLY A 160 44.83 2.15 9.73
CA GLY A 160 45.20 1.02 10.57
C GLY A 160 43.97 0.14 10.87
N VAL A 161 44.20 -1.14 11.18
CA VAL A 161 43.12 -2.12 11.45
C VAL A 161 42.09 -1.60 12.45
N LYS A 162 42.53 -1.01 13.57
CA LYS A 162 41.63 -0.52 14.62
C LYS A 162 40.76 0.65 14.12
N ASP A 163 41.39 1.66 13.53
CA ASP A 163 40.71 2.83 12.97
C ASP A 163 39.69 2.45 11.89
N PHE A 164 40.01 1.42 11.08
CA PHE A 164 39.10 0.88 10.08
C PHE A 164 37.83 0.31 10.70
N PHE A 165 37.95 -0.57 11.70
CA PHE A 165 36.78 -1.15 12.37
C PHE A 165 35.99 -0.11 13.17
N GLU A 166 36.65 0.86 13.80
CA GLU A 166 35.97 1.96 14.49
C GLU A 166 35.16 2.85 13.53
N ARG A 167 35.64 3.08 12.30
CA ARG A 167 34.88 3.79 11.27
C ARG A 167 33.63 3.01 10.86
N ILE A 168 33.76 1.70 10.65
CA ILE A 168 32.63 0.82 10.31
C ILE A 168 31.59 0.86 11.44
N GLU A 169 32.00 0.66 12.68
CA GLU A 169 31.11 0.66 13.86
C GLU A 169 30.36 2.00 13.99
N ARG A 170 31.05 3.12 13.76
CA ARG A 170 30.44 4.46 13.80
C ARG A 170 29.39 4.66 12.72
N ASP A 171 29.67 4.26 11.49
CA ASP A 171 28.76 4.42 10.36
C ASP A 171 27.60 3.41 10.40
N GLN A 172 27.86 2.21 10.92
CA GLN A 172 26.84 1.23 11.27
C GLN A 172 25.88 1.82 12.30
N THR A 173 26.37 2.38 13.40
CA THR A 173 25.54 2.97 14.46
C THR A 173 24.64 4.07 13.91
N LYS A 174 25.17 4.97 13.07
CA LYS A 174 24.37 6.01 12.41
C LYS A 174 23.27 5.41 11.53
N THR A 175 23.61 4.38 10.75
CA THR A 175 22.67 3.72 9.85
C THR A 175 21.58 3.02 10.65
N VAL A 176 21.93 2.23 11.65
CA VAL A 176 20.98 1.54 12.54
C VAL A 176 20.05 2.54 13.22
N ASN A 177 20.55 3.65 13.77
CA ASN A 177 19.70 4.68 14.37
C ASN A 177 18.69 5.31 13.40
N LEU A 178 19.04 5.42 12.11
CA LEU A 178 18.09 5.82 11.08
C LEU A 178 17.04 4.73 10.84
N LEU A 179 17.47 3.49 10.64
CA LEU A 179 16.57 2.37 10.35
C LEU A 179 15.61 2.09 11.51
N SER A 180 16.06 2.16 12.76
CA SER A 180 15.23 1.97 13.94
C SER A 180 14.11 3.01 14.02
N ARG A 181 14.38 4.27 13.64
CA ARG A 181 13.34 5.31 13.55
C ARG A 181 12.33 5.00 12.45
N MET A 182 12.81 4.60 11.27
CA MET A 182 11.93 4.22 10.16
C MET A 182 11.06 3.01 10.51
N TYR A 183 11.61 2.02 11.21
CA TYR A 183 10.88 0.86 11.70
C TYR A 183 9.82 1.26 12.74
N ALA A 184 10.17 2.14 13.67
CA ALA A 184 9.24 2.64 14.70
C ALA A 184 8.03 3.37 14.09
N ASP A 185 8.16 3.99 12.91
CA ASP A 185 7.05 4.63 12.20
C ASP A 185 6.07 3.65 11.56
N ILE A 186 6.50 2.41 11.25
CA ILE A 186 5.66 1.44 10.53
C ILE A 186 4.46 1.00 11.38
N GLY A 187 4.67 0.73 12.67
CA GLY A 187 3.60 0.34 13.60
C GLY A 187 2.45 1.37 13.64
N PRO A 188 2.73 2.67 13.87
CA PRO A 188 1.76 3.75 13.78
C PRO A 188 1.01 3.84 12.44
N LEU A 189 1.66 3.58 11.30
CA LEU A 189 0.98 3.59 9.99
C LEU A 189 -0.01 2.43 9.84
N ILE A 190 0.33 1.27 10.39
CA ILE A 190 -0.54 0.10 10.43
C ILE A 190 -1.75 0.37 11.34
N THR A 191 -1.54 0.89 12.56
CA THR A 191 -2.64 1.19 13.49
C THR A 191 -3.48 2.38 13.07
N LYS A 192 -2.92 3.34 12.31
CA LYS A 192 -3.69 4.41 11.65
C LYS A 192 -4.71 3.85 10.66
N THR A 193 -4.35 2.78 9.96
CA THR A 193 -5.26 2.07 9.04
C THR A 193 -6.41 1.41 9.80
N GLU A 194 -6.13 0.82 10.96
CA GLU A 194 -7.15 0.29 11.85
C GLU A 194 -8.08 1.38 12.37
N HIS A 195 -7.51 2.53 12.78
CA HIS A 195 -8.29 3.64 13.32
C HIS A 195 -9.25 4.21 12.27
N LEU A 196 -8.80 4.30 11.01
CA LEU A 196 -9.63 4.74 9.89
C LEU A 196 -10.88 3.87 9.68
N LEU A 197 -10.77 2.57 9.96
CA LEU A 197 -11.83 1.59 9.70
C LEU A 197 -12.72 1.33 10.90
N LEU A 198 -12.11 1.18 12.08
CA LEU A 198 -12.77 0.67 13.28
C LEU A 198 -12.76 1.67 14.43
N GLY A 199 -12.06 2.80 14.29
CA GLY A 199 -11.83 3.76 15.36
C GLY A 199 -10.85 3.28 16.44
N THR A 200 -10.31 2.07 16.31
CA THR A 200 -9.37 1.46 17.25
C THR A 200 -7.94 1.51 16.73
N SER A 201 -6.96 1.44 17.64
CA SER A 201 -5.52 1.43 17.31
C SER A 201 -4.79 0.35 18.09
N SER A 202 -5.45 -0.80 18.25
CA SER A 202 -5.03 -1.91 19.11
C SER A 202 -3.97 -2.83 18.47
N GLY A 203 -3.87 -2.83 17.14
CA GLY A 203 -3.06 -3.77 16.37
C GLY A 203 -3.62 -5.20 16.34
N ASN A 204 -4.85 -5.42 16.81
CA ASN A 204 -5.41 -6.76 17.08
C ASN A 204 -6.85 -6.95 16.58
N ALA A 205 -7.31 -6.09 15.66
CA ALA A 205 -8.64 -6.24 15.07
C ALA A 205 -8.75 -7.54 14.25
N LYS A 206 -9.77 -8.36 14.55
CA LYS A 206 -9.95 -9.69 13.92
C LYS A 206 -10.11 -9.61 12.39
N CYS A 207 -10.86 -8.64 11.88
CA CYS A 207 -11.06 -8.45 10.44
C CYS A 207 -9.78 -8.00 9.71
N MET A 208 -8.77 -7.50 10.44
CA MET A 208 -7.49 -7.04 9.92
C MET A 208 -6.35 -8.03 10.14
N ALA A 209 -6.62 -9.21 10.71
CA ALA A 209 -5.58 -10.21 11.02
C ALA A 209 -4.71 -10.57 9.81
N GLY A 210 -5.32 -10.72 8.62
CA GLY A 210 -4.59 -10.95 7.37
C GLY A 210 -3.69 -9.79 6.97
N TYR A 211 -4.14 -8.56 7.19
CA TYR A 211 -3.41 -7.33 6.89
C TYR A 211 -2.18 -7.17 7.80
N TYR A 212 -2.34 -7.36 9.11
CA TYR A 212 -1.20 -7.31 10.05
C TYR A 212 -0.14 -8.36 9.72
N LYS A 213 -0.58 -9.60 9.50
CA LYS A 213 0.30 -10.72 9.17
C LYS A 213 1.06 -10.49 7.86
N TYR A 214 0.44 -9.85 6.88
CA TYR A 214 1.11 -9.49 5.63
C TYR A 214 2.26 -8.50 5.89
N TRP A 215 2.00 -7.42 6.63
CA TRP A 215 3.04 -6.43 6.92
C TRP A 215 4.14 -6.96 7.82
N GLU A 216 3.81 -7.77 8.83
CA GLU A 216 4.78 -8.45 9.69
C GLU A 216 5.74 -9.33 8.86
N ARG A 217 5.20 -10.15 7.96
CA ARG A 217 6.01 -10.96 7.04
C ARG A 217 6.89 -10.09 6.14
N LYS A 218 6.33 -9.00 5.60
CA LYS A 218 7.06 -8.11 4.70
C LYS A 218 8.21 -7.37 5.38
N VAL A 219 8.02 -6.98 6.64
CA VAL A 219 9.08 -6.45 7.51
C VAL A 219 10.18 -7.49 7.67
N LEU A 220 9.83 -8.72 8.07
CA LEU A 220 10.80 -9.80 8.28
C LEU A 220 11.59 -10.12 7.00
N ASP A 221 10.91 -10.21 5.86
CA ASP A 221 11.52 -10.43 4.56
C ASP A 221 12.50 -9.31 4.20
N SER A 222 12.14 -8.06 4.50
CA SER A 222 12.99 -6.88 4.22
C SER A 222 14.26 -6.89 5.09
N LEU A 223 14.13 -7.21 6.39
CA LEU A 223 15.26 -7.35 7.29
C LEU A 223 16.17 -8.51 6.88
N THR A 224 15.58 -9.66 6.50
CA THR A 224 16.33 -10.83 6.03
C THR A 224 17.12 -10.52 4.76
N LYS A 225 16.50 -9.84 3.79
CA LYS A 225 17.17 -9.37 2.56
C LYS A 225 18.30 -8.39 2.88
N MET A 226 18.09 -7.45 3.80
CA MET A 226 19.12 -6.51 4.24
C MET A 226 20.33 -7.27 4.81
N VAL A 227 20.13 -8.19 5.76
CA VAL A 227 21.22 -8.97 6.38
C VAL A 227 21.96 -9.79 5.33
N LEU A 228 21.24 -10.57 4.51
CA LEU A 228 21.83 -11.42 3.49
C LEU A 228 22.71 -10.61 2.53
N ARG A 229 22.20 -9.47 2.05
CA ARG A 229 22.92 -8.61 1.13
C ARG A 229 24.17 -7.99 1.79
N ASN A 230 24.10 -7.57 3.05
CA ASN A 230 25.27 -7.07 3.77
C ASN A 230 26.36 -8.15 3.92
N LEU A 231 25.97 -9.39 4.23
CA LEU A 231 26.91 -10.51 4.31
C LEU A 231 27.53 -10.86 2.95
N GLN A 232 26.73 -10.81 1.87
CA GLN A 232 27.23 -11.02 0.51
C GLN A 232 28.21 -9.91 0.10
N SER A 233 27.84 -8.64 0.30
CA SER A 233 28.74 -7.50 0.04
C SER A 233 30.03 -7.61 0.84
N PHE A 234 29.95 -8.01 2.10
CA PHE A 234 31.13 -8.24 2.94
C PHE A 234 32.05 -9.32 2.35
N ASN A 235 31.48 -10.45 1.95
CA ASN A 235 32.25 -11.55 1.38
C ASN A 235 32.92 -11.15 0.06
N VAL A 236 32.22 -10.42 -0.81
CA VAL A 236 32.78 -9.89 -2.07
C VAL A 236 33.95 -8.93 -1.79
N VAL A 237 33.82 -8.07 -0.78
CA VAL A 237 34.89 -7.13 -0.40
C VAL A 237 36.11 -7.86 0.18
N LEU A 238 35.91 -8.85 1.05
CA LEU A 238 37.00 -9.65 1.62
C LEU A 238 37.75 -10.49 0.58
N MET A 239 37.03 -11.04 -0.40
CA MET A 239 37.61 -11.84 -1.49
C MET A 239 38.12 -10.97 -2.64
N GLY A 240 37.90 -9.66 -2.58
CA GLY A 240 38.30 -8.69 -3.60
C GLY A 240 39.78 -8.37 -3.57
N SER A 241 40.23 -7.63 -4.59
CA SER A 241 41.62 -7.18 -4.73
C SER A 241 41.89 -5.80 -4.13
N THR A 242 40.90 -5.18 -3.48
CA THR A 242 41.01 -3.83 -2.93
C THR A 242 41.58 -3.88 -1.52
N ALA A 243 42.66 -3.14 -1.26
CA ALA A 243 43.21 -2.99 0.08
C ALA A 243 42.25 -2.19 0.97
N LEU A 244 41.97 -2.70 2.18
CA LEU A 244 40.99 -2.10 3.10
C LEU A 244 41.64 -1.40 4.30
N PHE A 245 42.77 -1.93 4.77
CA PHE A 245 43.52 -1.44 5.91
C PHE A 245 44.98 -1.87 5.82
N GLN A 246 45.85 -1.21 6.59
CA GLN A 246 47.26 -1.57 6.73
C GLN A 246 47.56 -2.21 8.08
N ILE A 247 48.62 -3.03 8.12
CA ILE A 247 49.12 -3.75 9.30
C ILE A 247 50.63 -3.51 9.37
N ASP A 248 51.16 -3.23 10.56
CA ASP A 248 52.59 -3.04 10.74
C ASP A 248 53.29 -4.39 10.88
N ALA A 249 54.39 -4.60 10.14
CA ALA A 249 55.26 -5.75 10.30
C ALA A 249 56.49 -5.34 11.11
N ILE A 250 56.61 -5.87 12.32
CA ILE A 250 57.76 -5.64 13.20
C ILE A 250 58.73 -6.80 13.03
N LEU A 251 60.02 -6.49 12.91
CA LEU A 251 61.09 -7.49 12.86
C LEU A 251 61.86 -7.57 14.20
N PRO A 252 61.29 -8.13 15.28
CA PRO A 252 62.09 -8.56 16.41
C PRO A 252 62.84 -9.86 16.02
N ALA A 253 64.18 -9.86 16.09
CA ALA A 253 64.93 -11.10 15.88
C ALA A 253 64.48 -12.18 16.90
N PRO A 254 64.23 -13.45 16.50
CA PRO A 254 64.43 -14.07 15.19
C PRO A 254 63.13 -14.27 14.35
N LYS A 255 62.01 -13.61 14.68
CA LYS A 255 60.70 -13.85 14.02
C LYS A 255 60.00 -12.55 13.63
N ILE A 256 59.55 -12.45 12.39
CA ILE A 256 58.68 -11.37 11.93
C ILE A 256 57.30 -11.53 12.61
N VAL A 257 56.80 -10.47 13.23
CA VAL A 257 55.50 -10.43 13.90
C VAL A 257 54.67 -9.28 13.34
N THR A 258 53.40 -9.53 13.01
CA THR A 258 52.48 -8.47 12.61
C THR A 258 51.83 -7.83 13.84
N GLN A 259 51.64 -6.51 13.80
CA GLN A 259 50.87 -5.77 14.78
C GLN A 259 49.72 -5.03 14.08
N PRO A 260 48.44 -5.36 14.38
CA PRO A 260 47.96 -6.46 15.24
C PRO A 260 48.24 -7.87 14.69
N GLN A 261 48.15 -8.88 15.56
CA GLN A 261 48.33 -10.28 15.15
C GLN A 261 47.15 -10.75 14.29
N SER A 262 47.37 -11.68 13.36
CA SER A 262 46.30 -12.27 12.53
C SER A 262 45.09 -12.78 13.34
N LYS A 263 45.33 -13.35 14.54
CA LYS A 263 44.26 -13.77 15.47
C LYS A 263 43.40 -12.60 15.95
N GLU A 264 43.99 -11.45 16.23
CA GLU A 264 43.28 -10.25 16.69
C GLU A 264 42.42 -9.67 15.55
N ILE A 265 42.96 -9.64 14.32
CA ILE A 265 42.22 -9.21 13.12
C ILE A 265 40.99 -10.09 12.91
N TYR A 266 41.15 -11.42 13.01
CA TYR A 266 40.04 -12.36 12.92
C TYR A 266 38.97 -12.13 14.00
N LEU A 267 39.37 -11.84 15.24
CA LEU A 267 38.44 -11.52 16.32
C LEU A 267 37.67 -10.22 16.06
N LEU A 268 38.34 -9.18 15.54
CA LEU A 268 37.68 -7.91 15.17
C LEU A 268 36.67 -8.10 14.03
N MET A 269 37.03 -8.87 12.99
CA MET A 269 36.10 -9.22 11.91
C MET A 269 34.88 -9.98 12.42
N LYS A 270 35.10 -10.99 13.27
CA LYS A 270 34.03 -11.79 13.86
C LYS A 270 33.12 -10.95 14.74
N LYS A 271 33.69 -10.02 15.53
CA LYS A 271 32.93 -9.06 16.34
C LYS A 271 32.06 -8.18 15.45
N CYS A 272 32.63 -7.56 14.41
CA CYS A 272 31.90 -6.70 13.47
C CYS A 272 30.70 -7.40 12.82
N LEU A 273 30.88 -8.65 12.38
CA LEU A 273 29.79 -9.47 11.84
C LEU A 273 28.72 -9.78 12.88
N LYS A 274 29.14 -10.13 14.10
CA LYS A 274 28.22 -10.41 15.20
C LYS A 274 27.39 -9.17 15.54
N ASP A 275 28.02 -8.01 15.68
CA ASP A 275 27.37 -6.74 15.98
C ASP A 275 26.40 -6.35 14.85
N CYS A 276 26.74 -6.63 13.59
CA CYS A 276 25.84 -6.47 12.45
C CYS A 276 24.56 -7.30 12.59
N ILE A 277 24.68 -8.58 12.92
CA ILE A 277 23.51 -9.47 13.08
C ILE A 277 22.71 -9.07 14.33
N GLU A 278 23.39 -8.78 15.44
CA GLU A 278 22.72 -8.40 16.69
C GLU A 278 21.98 -7.06 16.56
N SER A 279 22.48 -6.12 15.76
CA SER A 279 21.79 -4.85 15.48
C SER A 279 20.49 -4.99 14.69
N THR A 280 20.20 -6.18 14.15
CA THR A 280 18.98 -6.47 13.38
C THR A 280 17.94 -7.28 14.15
N LYS A 281 18.25 -7.66 15.40
CA LYS A 281 17.30 -8.28 16.33
C LYS A 281 16.48 -7.21 17.04
#